data_AF-A0A378PXZ8-F1
#
_entry.id   AF-A0A378PXZ8-F1
#
_cell.length_a   1.000
_cell.length_b   1.000
_cell.length_c   1.000
_cell.angle_alpha   90.00
_cell.angle_beta   90.00
_cell.angle_gamma   90.00
#
_symmetry.space_group_name_H-M   'P 1'
#
loop_
_entity.id
_entity.type
_entity.pdbx_description
1 polymer ?
#
loop_
_entity_poly.entity_id
_entity_poly.type
_entity_poly.pdbx_seq_one_letter_code
_entity_poly.pdbx_strand_id
1 'polypeptide(L)'
;MLTIIALQELYDIQGRNKEQIQLLLKEFACPKNPDVERFLHQKALRFEESHNARTYLILSEMGEILAYFSLSFKEVDLQVDKISKSEIKQLDGINKNANKIRVFLIGQIGKNSLIADNPH
;
A
#
# COMPACT_ATOMS: atom_id res chain seq x y z
N MET A 1 13.16 -8.22 15.05
CA MET A 1 12.35 -7.00 14.88
C MET A 1 11.92 -6.92 13.44
N LEU A 2 10.62 -6.81 13.21
CA LEU A 2 10.06 -6.60 11.87
C LEU A 2 10.22 -5.13 11.50
N THR A 3 10.62 -4.84 10.26
CA THR A 3 10.74 -3.47 9.77
C THR A 3 9.67 -3.22 8.72
N ILE A 4 8.96 -2.10 8.86
CA ILE A 4 8.06 -1.59 7.82
C ILE A 4 8.79 -0.42 7.15
N ILE A 5 8.96 -0.49 5.84
CA ILE A 5 9.68 0.53 5.06
C ILE A 5 8.84 0.94 3.86
N ALA A 6 8.72 2.25 3.62
CA ALA A 6 8.10 2.75 2.40
C ALA A 6 9.04 2.52 1.20
N LEU A 7 8.49 2.28 0.00
CA LEU A 7 9.32 2.16 -1.20
C LEU A 7 10.21 3.38 -1.42
N GLN A 8 9.73 4.58 -1.10
CA GLN A 8 10.51 5.81 -1.22
C GLN A 8 11.74 5.82 -0.28
N GLU A 9 11.62 5.25 0.92
CA GLU A 9 12.72 5.20 1.90
C GLU A 9 13.86 4.28 1.44
N LEU A 10 13.59 3.32 0.55
CA LEU A 10 14.64 2.51 -0.08
C LEU A 10 15.56 3.36 -0.97
N TYR A 11 15.03 4.42 -1.60
CA TYR A 11 15.84 5.40 -2.32
C TYR A 11 16.54 6.35 -1.32
N ASP A 12 15.75 7.00 -0.47
CA ASP A 12 16.20 8.16 0.30
C ASP A 12 17.15 7.79 1.44
N ILE A 13 16.93 6.64 2.08
CA ILE A 13 17.69 6.21 3.26
C ILE A 13 18.70 5.14 2.90
N GLN A 14 18.28 4.14 2.11
CA GLN A 14 19.17 3.03 1.75
C GLN A 14 20.01 3.30 0.48
N GLY A 15 19.79 4.41 -0.22
CA GLY A 15 20.55 4.79 -1.41
C GLY A 15 20.41 3.81 -2.57
N ARG A 16 19.35 3.00 -2.60
CA ARG A 16 19.14 2.02 -3.67
C ARG A 16 18.70 2.73 -4.95
N ASN A 17 19.15 2.23 -6.09
CA ASN A 17 18.64 2.65 -7.39
C ASN A 17 17.39 1.85 -7.80
N LYS A 18 16.76 2.28 -8.89
CA LYS A 18 15.51 1.70 -9.39
C LYS A 18 15.67 0.23 -9.76
N GLU A 19 16.78 -0.15 -10.38
CA GLU A 19 17.08 -1.54 -10.77
C GLU A 19 17.21 -2.45 -9.56
N GLN A 20 17.92 -2.01 -8.51
CA GLN A 20 18.09 -2.76 -7.26
C GLN A 20 16.76 -2.97 -6.55
N ILE A 21 15.91 -1.94 -6.48
CA ILE A 21 14.57 -2.07 -5.90
C ILE A 21 13.71 -2.99 -6.76
N GLN A 22 13.75 -2.86 -8.08
CA GLN A 22 13.00 -3.70 -8.99
C GLN A 22 13.39 -5.18 -8.89
N LEU A 23 14.66 -5.49 -8.63
CA LEU A 23 15.14 -6.85 -8.35
C LEU A 23 14.62 -7.36 -7.00
N LEU A 24 14.74 -6.56 -5.93
CA LEU A 24 14.20 -6.88 -4.61
C LEU A 24 12.70 -7.21 -4.68
N LEU A 25 11.92 -6.40 -5.39
CA LEU A 25 10.46 -6.62 -5.50
C LEU A 25 10.11 -7.95 -6.19
N LYS A 26 10.96 -8.48 -7.06
CA LYS A 26 10.75 -9.78 -7.73
C LYS A 26 10.97 -10.98 -6.81
N GLU A 27 11.56 -10.79 -5.63
CA GLU A 27 11.75 -11.85 -4.62
C GLU A 27 10.44 -12.18 -3.86
N PHE A 28 9.40 -11.38 -4.03
CA PHE A 28 8.08 -11.64 -3.49
C PHE A 28 7.30 -12.63 -4.35
N ALA A 29 6.69 -13.64 -3.75
CA ALA A 29 5.69 -14.49 -4.43
C ALA A 29 4.37 -14.58 -3.67
N CYS A 30 3.26 -14.55 -4.40
CA CYS A 30 1.92 -14.76 -3.90
C CYS A 30 1.09 -15.56 -4.93
N PRO A 31 1.37 -16.86 -5.12
CA PRO A 31 0.68 -17.69 -6.13
C PRO A 31 -0.83 -17.79 -5.89
N LYS A 32 -1.30 -17.60 -4.65
CA LYS A 32 -2.73 -17.55 -4.31
C LYS A 32 -3.44 -16.33 -4.89
N ASN A 33 -2.70 -15.25 -5.17
CA ASN A 33 -3.23 -14.04 -5.80
C ASN A 33 -2.19 -13.43 -6.77
N PRO A 34 -2.16 -13.91 -8.03
CA PRO A 34 -1.20 -13.44 -9.03
C PRO A 34 -1.30 -11.94 -9.34
N ASP A 35 -2.44 -11.31 -9.09
CA ASP A 35 -2.63 -9.88 -9.30
C ASP A 35 -1.88 -9.05 -8.25
N VAL A 36 -1.85 -9.52 -7.00
CA VAL A 36 -1.06 -8.94 -5.89
C VAL A 36 0.43 -9.06 -6.20
N GLU A 37 0.89 -10.22 -6.65
CA GLU A 37 2.30 -10.40 -7.05
C GLU A 37 2.67 -9.48 -8.23
N ARG A 38 1.87 -9.52 -9.30
CA ARG A 38 2.07 -8.72 -10.51
C ARG A 38 2.06 -7.22 -10.22
N PHE A 39 1.21 -6.76 -9.30
CA PHE A 39 1.19 -5.37 -8.87
C PHE A 39 2.54 -4.96 -8.26
N LEU A 40 3.06 -5.74 -7.31
CA LEU A 40 4.32 -5.41 -6.65
C LEU A 40 5.48 -5.41 -7.67
N HIS A 41 5.53 -6.42 -8.54
CA HIS A 41 6.60 -6.56 -9.52
C HIS A 41 6.58 -5.49 -10.60
N GLN A 42 5.41 -5.04 -11.06
CA GLN A 42 5.32 -4.26 -12.30
C GLN A 42 4.75 -2.85 -12.13
N LYS A 43 4.00 -2.59 -11.05
CA LYS A 43 3.21 -1.36 -10.90
C LYS A 43 3.60 -0.53 -9.69
N ALA A 44 4.03 -1.15 -8.60
CA ALA A 44 4.27 -0.46 -7.33
C ALA A 44 5.23 0.73 -7.46
N LEU A 45 6.38 0.54 -8.15
CA LEU A 45 7.34 1.63 -8.39
C LEU A 45 6.73 2.80 -9.17
N ARG A 46 6.01 2.52 -10.27
CA ARG A 46 5.36 3.57 -11.06
C ARG A 46 4.30 4.32 -10.25
N PHE A 47 3.56 3.60 -9.39
CA PHE A 47 2.53 4.19 -8.55
C PHE A 47 3.12 5.08 -7.45
N GLU A 48 4.30 4.72 -6.94
CA GLU A 48 5.09 5.52 -5.99
C GLU A 48 5.55 6.83 -6.65
N GLU A 49 6.17 6.73 -7.84
CA GLU A 49 6.67 7.86 -8.64
C GLU A 49 5.54 8.82 -9.04
N SER A 50 4.36 8.28 -9.39
CA SER A 50 3.21 9.08 -9.80
C SER A 50 2.29 9.49 -8.65
N HIS A 51 2.68 9.22 -7.40
CA HIS A 51 1.90 9.49 -6.18
C HIS A 51 0.47 8.91 -6.19
N ASN A 52 0.24 7.85 -6.96
CA ASN A 52 -1.06 7.18 -7.03
C ASN A 52 -1.28 6.22 -5.85
N ALA A 53 -0.19 5.66 -5.32
CA ALA A 53 -0.20 4.86 -4.11
C ALA A 53 1.16 4.93 -3.42
N ARG A 54 1.16 4.70 -2.11
CA ARG A 54 2.37 4.46 -1.32
C ARG A 54 2.43 2.99 -0.98
N THR A 55 3.54 2.34 -1.31
CA THR A 55 3.73 0.90 -1.04
C THR A 55 4.72 0.69 0.08
N TYR A 56 4.34 -0.13 1.05
CA TYR A 56 5.13 -0.46 2.23
C TYR A 56 5.51 -1.93 2.19
N LEU A 57 6.79 -2.20 2.37
CA LEU A 57 7.34 -3.55 2.52
C LEU A 57 7.49 -3.87 4.00
N ILE A 58 7.13 -5.08 4.38
CA ILE A 58 7.40 -5.65 5.69
C ILE A 58 8.59 -6.59 5.52
N LEU A 59 9.71 -6.25 6.15
CA LEU A 59 10.98 -6.95 6.00
C LEU A 59 11.33 -7.78 7.24
N SER A 60 11.97 -8.92 7.01
CA SER A 60 12.67 -9.69 8.04
C SER A 60 13.94 -8.95 8.48
N GLU A 61 14.57 -9.41 9.58
CA GLU A 61 15.87 -8.88 10.01
C GLU A 61 16.96 -9.10 8.95
N MET A 62 16.79 -10.12 8.10
CA MET A 62 17.69 -10.43 6.98
C MET A 62 17.36 -9.64 5.72
N GLY A 63 16.33 -8.78 5.75
CA GLY A 63 15.92 -7.94 4.63
C GLY A 63 14.99 -8.61 3.62
N GLU A 64 14.49 -9.81 3.92
CA GLU A 64 13.55 -10.52 3.03
C GLU A 64 12.16 -9.90 3.10
N ILE A 65 11.47 -9.83 1.97
CA ILE A 65 10.08 -9.36 1.95
C ILE A 65 9.17 -10.42 2.56
N LEU A 66 8.66 -10.16 3.76
CA LEU A 66 7.68 -11.01 4.44
C LEU A 66 6.26 -10.75 3.92
N ALA A 67 5.94 -9.48 3.69
CA ALA A 67 4.64 -9.05 3.20
C ALA A 67 4.74 -7.64 2.62
N TYR A 68 3.68 -7.18 1.97
CA TYR A 68 3.54 -5.78 1.58
C TYR A 68 2.07 -5.35 1.63
N PHE A 69 1.87 -4.03 1.71
CA PHE A 69 0.58 -3.42 1.43
C PHE A 69 0.78 -2.09 0.69
N SER A 70 -0.23 -1.68 -0.06
CA SER A 70 -0.23 -0.43 -0.82
C SER A 70 -1.47 0.39 -0.48
N LEU A 71 -1.27 1.67 -0.14
CA LEU A 71 -2.32 2.60 0.22
C LEU A 71 -2.46 3.67 -0.86
N SER A 72 -3.68 3.91 -1.31
CA SER A 72 -4.02 5.04 -2.19
C SER A 72 -4.86 6.05 -1.42
N PHE A 73 -4.52 7.33 -1.55
CA PHE A 73 -5.37 8.41 -1.05
C PHE A 73 -6.37 8.81 -2.13
N LYS A 74 -7.67 8.83 -1.79
CA LYS A 74 -8.73 9.25 -2.71
C LYS A 74 -9.71 10.20 -2.04
N GLU A 75 -10.32 11.04 -2.85
CA GLU A 75 -11.49 11.81 -2.49
C GLU A 75 -12.73 11.11 -3.06
N VAL A 76 -13.72 10.85 -2.21
CA VAL A 76 -14.97 10.17 -2.58
C VAL A 76 -16.11 11.16 -2.43
N ASP A 77 -16.90 11.34 -3.49
CA ASP A 77 -18.11 12.15 -3.46
C ASP A 77 -19.20 11.45 -2.63
N LEU A 78 -19.78 12.19 -1.69
CA LEU A 78 -20.91 11.74 -0.90
C LEU A 78 -22.20 12.03 -1.66
N GLN A 79 -23.07 11.03 -1.78
CA GLN A 79 -24.43 11.22 -2.29
C GLN A 79 -25.27 11.87 -1.20
N VAL A 80 -25.11 13.19 -1.02
CA VAL A 80 -25.70 13.97 0.09
C VAL A 80 -27.22 13.86 0.19
N ASP A 81 -27.91 13.54 -0.90
CA ASP A 81 -29.36 13.32 -0.92
C ASP A 81 -29.78 11.93 -0.38
N LYS A 82 -28.83 11.00 -0.24
CA LYS A 82 -29.06 9.62 0.21
C LYS A 82 -28.43 9.28 1.56
N ILE A 83 -27.67 10.21 2.15
CA ILE A 83 -26.93 10.00 3.40
C ILE A 83 -27.34 11.08 4.39
N SER A 84 -27.63 10.70 5.64
CA SER A 84 -28.03 11.66 6.66
C SER A 84 -26.86 12.57 7.10
N LYS A 85 -27.16 13.78 7.59
CA LYS A 85 -26.14 14.70 8.12
C LYS A 85 -25.33 14.10 9.28
N SER A 86 -25.92 13.18 10.05
CA SER A 86 -25.22 12.48 11.14
C SER A 86 -24.17 11.52 10.59
N GLU A 87 -24.51 10.74 9.56
CA GLU A 87 -23.59 9.84 8.88
C GLU A 87 -22.50 10.60 8.13
N ILE A 88 -22.83 11.71 7.47
CA ILE A 88 -21.84 12.60 6.84
C ILE A 88 -20.83 13.09 7.89
N LYS A 89 -21.32 13.54 9.06
CA LYS A 89 -20.43 13.96 10.16
C LYS A 89 -19.56 12.83 10.69
N GLN A 90 -20.07 11.59 10.72
CA GLN A 90 -19.30 10.43 11.14
C GLN A 90 -18.19 10.08 10.14
N LEU A 91 -18.47 10.19 8.84
CA LEU A 91 -17.52 9.90 7.75
C LEU A 91 -16.46 10.99 7.60
N ASP A 92 -16.85 12.26 7.65
CA ASP A 92 -15.94 13.40 7.56
C ASP A 92 -15.19 13.66 8.88
N GLY A 93 -15.80 13.30 10.01
CA GLY A 93 -15.30 13.51 11.36
C GLY A 93 -15.65 14.88 11.96
N ILE A 94 -15.93 15.90 11.13
CA ILE A 94 -16.12 17.28 11.60
C ILE A 94 -17.35 17.93 10.95
N ASN A 95 -17.41 17.96 9.62
CA ASN A 95 -18.37 18.69 8.80
C ASN A 95 -19.55 17.81 8.36
N LYS A 96 -20.71 18.03 8.98
CA LYS A 96 -21.98 17.35 8.65
C LYS A 96 -22.59 17.69 7.28
N ASN A 97 -22.03 18.68 6.58
CA ASN A 97 -22.45 19.11 5.25
C ASN A 97 -21.35 18.85 4.19
N ALA A 98 -20.34 18.04 4.52
CA ALA A 98 -19.33 17.63 3.55
C ALA A 98 -20.00 16.94 2.36
N ASN A 99 -19.61 17.33 1.15
CA ASN A 99 -20.02 16.69 -0.10
C ASN A 99 -18.97 15.68 -0.59
N LYS A 100 -17.80 15.66 0.05
CA LYS A 100 -16.69 14.76 -0.26
C LYS A 100 -15.95 14.36 0.99
N ILE A 101 -15.39 13.16 1.00
CA ILE A 101 -14.53 12.67 2.08
C ILE A 101 -13.19 12.19 1.54
N ARG A 102 -12.15 12.42 2.32
CA ARG A 102 -10.80 11.95 2.05
C ARG A 102 -10.63 10.59 2.70
N VAL A 103 -10.30 9.58 1.91
CA VAL A 103 -10.16 8.20 2.37
C VAL A 103 -8.83 7.62 1.94
N PHE A 104 -8.30 6.72 2.76
CA PHE A 104 -7.26 5.80 2.35
C PHE A 104 -7.90 4.50 1.91
N LEU A 105 -7.59 4.07 0.70
CA LEU A 105 -7.96 2.77 0.17
C LEU A 105 -6.78 1.82 0.30
N ILE A 106 -7.04 0.62 0.79
CA ILE A 106 -6.10 -0.50 0.68
C ILE A 106 -6.16 -0.98 -0.76
N GLY A 107 -5.15 -0.62 -1.55
CA GLY A 107 -5.08 -0.98 -2.97
C GLY A 107 -4.72 -2.45 -3.15
N GLN A 108 -3.66 -2.90 -2.49
CA GLN A 108 -3.21 -4.29 -2.49
C GLN A 108 -2.62 -4.65 -1.12
N ILE A 109 -2.73 -5.92 -0.75
CA ILE A 109 -2.06 -6.51 0.42
C ILE A 109 -1.69 -7.95 0.10
N GLY A 110 -0.49 -8.37 0.48
CA GLY A 110 0.01 -9.70 0.18
C GLY A 110 1.06 -10.18 1.17
N LYS A 111 1.03 -11.48 1.47
CA LYS A 111 2.03 -12.18 2.29
C LYS A 111 2.89 -13.06 1.38
N ASN A 112 4.21 -13.01 1.57
CA ASN A 112 5.15 -13.75 0.73
C ASN A 112 5.07 -15.25 1.05
N SER A 113 4.79 -16.04 0.01
CA SER A 113 4.63 -17.49 0.08
C SER A 113 5.95 -18.26 0.01
N LEU A 114 7.07 -17.60 -0.34
CA LEU A 114 8.40 -18.23 -0.33
C LEU A 114 9.01 -18.34 1.07
N ILE A 115 8.46 -17.63 2.06
CA ILE A 115 8.97 -17.64 3.43
C ILE A 115 8.22 -18.69 4.24
N ALA A 116 8.90 -19.78 4.61
CA ALA A 116 8.30 -20.93 5.30
C ALA A 116 7.77 -20.56 6.70
N ASP A 117 8.59 -19.86 7.50
CA ASP A 117 8.27 -19.45 8.87
C ASP A 117 7.78 -18.00 8.94
N ASN A 118 6.94 -17.60 7.97
CA ASN A 118 6.47 -16.22 7.88
C ASN A 118 5.44 -15.93 9.00
N PRO A 119 5.77 -15.08 10.00
CA PRO A 119 4.94 -14.89 11.20
C PRO A 119 3.52 -14.47 10.84
N HIS A 120 2.54 -15.03 11.55
CA HIS A 120 1.11 -14.83 11.30
C HIS A 120 0.66 -13.38 11.43
#